data_AF-A0A9P0GIW7-F1
#
_entry.id   AF-A0A9P0GIW7-F1
#
_cell.length_a   1.000
_cell.length_b   1.000
_cell.length_c   1.000
_cell.angle_alpha   90.00
_cell.angle_beta   90.00
_cell.angle_gamma   90.00
#
_symmetry.space_group_name_H-M   'P 1'
#
loop_
_entity.id
_entity.type
_entity.pdbx_description
1 polymer ?
#
loop_
_entity_poly.entity_id
_entity_poly.type
_entity_poly.pdbx_seq_one_letter_code
_entity_poly.pdbx_strand_id
1 'polypeptide(L)'
;QSISSDPGLWPEITRAADRVFLVKRGPAAPLYNFDFPFDDQHRRFSLKHYKKRLRNGDEVLREWMVYSVFKNALYCFPCRLFAAPSSLSALGNRGFKDWKHLGDSSAHHENAKTHIDCLKSWLELKQRSKIGETIDAVS
;
A
#
# COMPACT_ATOMS: atom_id res chain seq x y z
N GLN A 1 0.26 -5.97 21.29
CA GLN A 1 0.25 -6.89 20.14
C GLN A 1 1.09 -6.29 19.03
N SER A 2 1.97 -7.07 18.42
CA SER A 2 2.78 -6.62 17.28
C SER A 2 1.98 -6.70 15.98
N ILE A 3 1.91 -5.62 15.21
CA ILE A 3 1.21 -5.61 13.92
C ILE A 3 2.06 -6.37 12.88
N SER A 4 1.45 -7.36 12.21
CA SER A 4 2.09 -8.18 11.17
C SER A 4 2.76 -7.35 10.07
N SER A 5 3.77 -7.88 9.39
CA SER A 5 4.33 -7.28 8.17
C SER A 5 3.40 -7.48 6.96
N ASP A 6 2.60 -8.55 6.94
CA ASP A 6 1.66 -8.84 5.87
C ASP A 6 0.40 -7.96 6.01
N PRO A 7 0.08 -7.11 5.01
CA PRO A 7 -1.06 -6.21 5.07
C PRO A 7 -2.37 -6.98 5.19
N GLY A 8 -2.53 -8.11 4.53
CA GLY A 8 -3.76 -8.93 4.56
C GLY A 8 -4.11 -9.50 5.94
N LEU A 9 -3.21 -9.42 6.91
CA LEU A 9 -3.42 -9.81 8.30
C LEU A 9 -3.68 -8.62 9.24
N TRP A 10 -3.63 -7.39 8.75
CA TRP A 10 -3.89 -6.22 9.59
C TRP A 10 -5.38 -6.14 9.96
N PRO A 11 -5.70 -5.90 11.24
CA PRO A 11 -7.05 -5.50 11.62
C PRO A 11 -7.36 -4.11 11.04
N GLU A 12 -8.56 -3.61 11.30
CA GLU A 12 -8.87 -2.21 11.05
C GLU A 12 -7.96 -1.30 11.90
N ILE A 13 -7.27 -0.37 11.25
CA ILE A 13 -6.29 0.50 11.91
C ILE A 13 -7.01 1.74 12.47
N THR A 14 -7.61 1.56 13.64
CA THR A 14 -8.37 2.62 14.34
C THR A 14 -7.49 3.47 15.26
N ARG A 15 -6.43 2.90 15.84
CA ARG A 15 -5.56 3.58 16.80
C ARG A 15 -4.48 4.42 16.10
N ALA A 16 -4.30 5.66 16.56
CA ALA A 16 -3.26 6.55 16.03
C ALA A 16 -1.84 5.99 16.23
N ALA A 17 -1.56 5.35 17.36
CA ALA A 17 -0.24 4.76 17.65
C ALA A 17 0.13 3.65 16.64
N ASP A 18 -0.83 2.79 16.30
CA ASP A 18 -0.65 1.71 15.31
C ASP A 18 -0.38 2.30 13.93
N ARG A 19 -1.08 3.37 13.57
CA ARG A 19 -0.85 4.12 12.34
C ARG A 19 0.54 4.72 12.27
N VAL A 20 0.99 5.38 13.35
CA VAL A 20 2.35 5.94 13.45
C VAL A 20 3.40 4.84 13.32
N PHE A 21 3.23 3.73 14.04
CA PHE A 21 4.12 2.57 13.96
C PHE A 21 4.25 2.04 12.52
N LEU A 22 3.12 1.85 11.83
CA LEU A 22 3.10 1.40 10.44
C LEU A 22 3.78 2.40 9.50
N VAL A 23 3.54 3.70 9.66
CA VAL A 23 4.18 4.74 8.84
C VAL A 23 5.69 4.81 9.07
N LYS A 24 6.16 4.70 10.32
CA LYS A 24 7.59 4.63 10.64
C LYS A 24 8.25 3.40 10.01
N ARG A 25 7.59 2.24 10.10
CA ARG A 25 8.05 1.01 9.46
C ARG A 25 8.05 1.10 7.93
N GLY A 26 7.06 1.79 7.37
CA GLY A 26 6.86 1.94 5.94
C GLY A 26 6.14 0.75 5.27
N PRO A 27 5.77 0.90 3.98
CA PRO A 27 5.23 -0.19 3.18
C PRO A 27 6.26 -1.31 3.02
N ALA A 28 5.77 -2.55 2.94
CA ALA A 28 6.63 -3.69 2.63
C ALA A 28 7.25 -3.51 1.23
N ALA A 29 8.54 -3.81 1.12
CA ALA A 29 9.24 -3.76 -0.17
C ALA A 29 8.64 -4.79 -1.17
N PRO A 30 8.76 -4.55 -2.49
CA PRO A 30 8.41 -5.54 -3.49
C PRO A 30 9.11 -6.88 -3.24
N LEU A 31 8.39 -7.98 -3.46
CA LEU A 31 8.91 -9.34 -3.25
C LEU A 31 9.68 -9.82 -4.50
N TYR A 32 10.94 -9.42 -4.63
CA TYR A 32 11.74 -9.65 -5.85
C TYR A 32 11.99 -11.12 -6.21
N ASN A 33 12.11 -12.00 -5.21
CA ASN A 33 12.42 -13.42 -5.38
C ASN A 33 11.26 -14.32 -4.93
N PHE A 34 10.03 -13.87 -5.13
CA PHE A 34 8.83 -14.60 -4.72
C PHE A 34 8.09 -15.14 -5.94
N ASP A 35 7.74 -16.42 -5.90
CA ASP A 35 6.90 -17.03 -6.92
C ASP A 35 5.44 -16.75 -6.63
N PHE A 36 4.90 -15.74 -7.31
CA PHE A 36 3.51 -15.35 -7.13
C PHE A 36 2.58 -16.46 -7.63
N PRO A 37 1.64 -16.94 -6.78
CA PRO A 37 0.74 -18.02 -7.14
C PRO A 37 -0.22 -17.61 -8.27
N PHE A 38 -0.58 -18.59 -9.10
CA PHE A 38 -1.61 -18.43 -10.11
C PHE A 38 -3.01 -18.39 -9.47
N ASP A 39 -3.90 -17.61 -10.08
CA ASP A 39 -5.34 -17.68 -9.86
C ASP A 39 -5.95 -18.85 -10.66
N ASP A 40 -7.24 -19.13 -10.42
CA ASP A 40 -7.97 -20.20 -11.10
C ASP A 40 -8.04 -20.01 -12.64
N GLN A 41 -7.74 -18.81 -13.13
CA GLN A 41 -7.70 -18.46 -14.54
C GLN A 41 -6.27 -18.45 -15.10
N HIS A 42 -5.30 -19.06 -14.40
CA HIS A 42 -3.89 -19.13 -14.80
C HIS A 42 -3.23 -17.75 -14.99
N ARG A 43 -3.68 -16.73 -14.25
CA ARG A 43 -3.02 -15.41 -14.17
C ARG A 43 -2.37 -15.25 -12.82
N ARG A 44 -1.34 -14.39 -12.75
CA ARG A 44 -0.67 -14.08 -11.49
C ARG A 44 -0.23 -12.64 -11.43
N PHE A 45 -0.05 -12.17 -10.20
CA PHE A 45 0.73 -10.98 -9.97
C PHE A 45 2.19 -11.19 -10.37
N SER A 46 2.92 -10.09 -10.58
CA SER A 46 4.35 -10.10 -10.86
C SER A 46 4.93 -8.70 -10.67
N LEU A 47 6.26 -8.63 -10.56
CA LEU A 47 6.97 -7.38 -10.22
C LEU A 47 6.69 -6.22 -11.18
N LYS A 48 6.40 -6.49 -12.45
CA LYS A 48 6.06 -5.46 -13.45
C LYS A 48 4.88 -4.60 -13.01
N HIS A 49 3.94 -5.18 -12.26
CA HIS A 49 2.73 -4.48 -11.84
C HIS A 49 2.99 -3.44 -10.74
N TYR A 50 4.10 -3.55 -10.02
CA TYR A 50 4.55 -2.46 -9.14
C TYR A 50 4.95 -1.21 -9.92
N LYS A 51 5.20 -1.30 -11.23
CA LYS A 51 5.68 -0.18 -12.02
C LYS A 51 4.57 0.47 -12.84
N LYS A 52 4.61 1.79 -12.92
CA LYS A 52 3.79 2.60 -13.81
C LYS A 52 4.69 3.19 -14.89
N ARG A 53 4.29 3.03 -16.16
CA ARG A 53 4.91 3.75 -17.28
C ARG A 53 4.28 5.13 -17.41
N LEU A 54 5.10 6.17 -17.45
CA LEU A 54 4.72 7.56 -17.64
C LEU A 54 4.58 7.89 -19.13
N ARG A 55 3.99 9.04 -19.45
CA ARG A 55 3.79 9.49 -20.85
C ARG A 55 5.10 9.71 -21.60
N ASN A 56 6.16 10.08 -20.88
CA ASN A 56 7.50 10.25 -21.42
C ASN A 56 8.27 8.93 -21.60
N GLY A 57 7.66 7.78 -21.24
CA GLY A 57 8.27 6.46 -21.35
C GLY A 57 8.95 5.95 -20.08
N ASP A 58 9.20 6.80 -19.09
CA ASP A 58 9.85 6.40 -17.84
C ASP A 58 8.99 5.44 -17.02
N GLU A 59 9.63 4.51 -16.32
CA GLU A 59 8.97 3.64 -15.34
C GLU A 59 9.22 4.15 -13.93
N VAL A 60 8.13 4.34 -13.18
CA VAL A 60 8.18 4.70 -11.75
C VAL A 60 7.55 3.60 -10.89
N LEU A 61 8.13 3.39 -9.70
CA LEU A 61 7.62 2.43 -8.73
C LEU A 61 6.37 2.99 -8.02
N ARG A 62 5.33 2.17 -7.87
CA ARG A 62 4.16 2.45 -7.03
C ARG A 62 4.48 2.10 -5.58
N GLU A 63 5.10 3.03 -4.85
CA GLU A 63 5.48 2.83 -3.44
C GLU A 63 4.28 2.57 -2.51
N TRP A 64 3.07 2.97 -2.91
CA TRP A 64 1.85 2.74 -2.13
C TRP A 64 1.34 1.29 -2.21
N MET A 65 1.79 0.51 -3.19
CA MET A 65 1.28 -0.82 -3.46
C MET A 65 2.05 -1.84 -2.60
N VAL A 66 1.31 -2.65 -1.83
CA VAL A 66 1.90 -3.71 -0.99
C VAL A 66 1.17 -5.03 -1.23
N TYR A 67 1.90 -6.12 -1.29
CA TYR A 67 1.35 -7.45 -1.56
C TYR A 67 1.21 -8.25 -0.26
N SER A 68 0.06 -8.92 -0.09
CA SER A 68 -0.19 -9.89 0.96
C SER A 68 0.06 -11.28 0.42
N VAL A 69 1.06 -11.97 0.99
CA VAL A 69 1.32 -13.39 0.70
C VAL A 69 0.16 -14.22 1.22
N PHE A 70 -0.32 -13.92 2.43
CA PHE A 70 -1.40 -14.68 3.06
C PHE A 70 -2.72 -14.62 2.29
N LYS A 71 -3.05 -13.47 1.70
CA LYS A 71 -4.31 -13.27 0.97
C LYS A 71 -4.17 -13.43 -0.55
N ASN A 72 -2.96 -13.59 -1.08
CA ASN A 72 -2.67 -13.47 -2.51
C ASN A 72 -3.38 -12.23 -3.11
N ALA A 73 -3.13 -11.07 -2.51
CA ALA A 73 -3.89 -9.85 -2.83
C ALA A 73 -3.03 -8.59 -2.63
N LEU A 74 -3.29 -7.58 -3.46
CA LEU A 74 -2.69 -6.26 -3.33
C LEU A 74 -3.50 -5.36 -2.42
N TYR A 75 -2.80 -4.50 -1.71
CA TYR A 75 -3.37 -3.45 -0.91
C TYR A 75 -2.71 -2.12 -1.20
N CYS A 76 -3.46 -1.06 -0.96
CA CYS A 76 -2.95 0.30 -0.95
C CYS A 76 -2.61 0.70 0.48
N PHE A 77 -1.31 0.83 0.76
CA PHE A 77 -0.78 1.16 2.07
C PHE A 77 -1.42 2.43 2.67
N PRO A 78 -1.39 3.62 2.01
CA PRO A 78 -1.99 4.81 2.59
C PRO A 78 -3.51 4.68 2.77
N CYS A 79 -4.24 4.12 1.80
CA CYS A 79 -5.69 4.00 1.92
C CYS A 79 -6.10 3.10 3.08
N ARG A 80 -5.36 2.01 3.34
CA ARG A 80 -5.65 1.13 4.48
C ARG A 80 -5.41 1.79 5.84
N LEU A 81 -4.58 2.82 5.89
CA LEU A 81 -4.25 3.55 7.11
C LEU A 81 -5.15 4.77 7.36
N PHE A 82 -5.59 5.45 6.31
CA PHE A 82 -6.18 6.79 6.40
C PHE A 82 -7.58 6.93 5.78
N ALA A 83 -8.01 6.01 4.92
CA ALA A 83 -9.33 6.15 4.31
C ALA A 83 -10.44 5.86 5.33
N ALA A 84 -11.54 6.61 5.23
CA ALA A 84 -12.75 6.29 5.96
C ALA A 84 -13.32 4.94 5.49
N PRO A 85 -13.93 4.13 6.36
CA PRO A 85 -14.49 2.83 6.00
C PRO A 85 -15.46 2.88 4.81
N SER A 86 -16.25 3.95 4.69
CA SER A 86 -17.20 4.19 3.58
C SER A 86 -16.55 4.50 2.24
N SER A 87 -15.26 4.86 2.22
CA SER A 87 -14.51 5.30 1.04
C SER A 87 -13.49 4.27 0.57
N LEU A 88 -13.42 3.09 1.20
CA LEU A 88 -12.42 2.07 0.87
C LEU A 88 -12.75 1.36 -0.45
N SER A 89 -11.80 1.43 -1.40
CA SER A 89 -11.80 0.54 -2.56
C SER A 89 -11.40 -0.89 -2.17
N ALA A 90 -11.44 -1.83 -3.13
CA ALA A 90 -10.92 -3.18 -2.92
C ALA A 90 -9.46 -3.20 -2.41
N LEU A 91 -8.61 -2.30 -2.94
CA LEU A 91 -7.22 -2.11 -2.50
C LEU A 91 -7.10 -1.59 -1.05
N GLY A 92 -8.08 -0.83 -0.57
CA GLY A 92 -8.09 -0.31 0.81
C GLY A 92 -8.66 -1.30 1.82
N ASN A 93 -9.61 -2.15 1.41
CA ASN A 93 -10.41 -2.98 2.31
C ASN A 93 -9.97 -4.46 2.32
N ARG A 94 -10.46 -5.25 1.34
CA ARG A 94 -10.36 -6.72 1.33
C ARG A 94 -9.19 -7.27 0.52
N GLY A 95 -8.47 -6.40 -0.18
CA GLY A 95 -7.40 -6.75 -1.08
C GLY A 95 -7.91 -6.94 -2.51
N PHE A 96 -7.06 -6.55 -3.46
CA PHE A 96 -7.32 -6.66 -4.87
C PHE A 96 -6.61 -7.89 -5.44
N LYS A 97 -7.36 -8.77 -6.10
CA LYS A 97 -6.85 -10.03 -6.67
C LYS A 97 -7.29 -10.31 -8.11
N ASP A 98 -7.90 -9.32 -8.77
CA ASP A 98 -8.30 -9.44 -10.17
C ASP A 98 -7.15 -9.02 -11.09
N TRP A 99 -6.24 -9.96 -11.34
CA TRP A 99 -5.02 -9.69 -12.12
C TRP A 99 -5.31 -9.24 -13.56
N LYS A 100 -6.47 -9.61 -14.13
CA LYS A 100 -6.88 -9.21 -15.47
C LYS A 100 -7.10 -7.71 -15.57
N HIS A 101 -7.78 -7.14 -14.57
CA HIS A 101 -8.16 -5.72 -14.56
C HIS A 101 -7.25 -4.88 -13.67
N LEU A 102 -6.08 -5.40 -13.28
CA LEU A 102 -5.17 -4.73 -12.36
C LEU A 102 -4.68 -3.39 -12.89
N GLY A 103 -4.36 -3.30 -14.18
CA GLY A 103 -3.88 -2.06 -14.81
C GLY A 103 -4.90 -0.93 -14.69
N ASP A 104 -6.11 -1.17 -15.19
CA ASP A 104 -7.21 -0.19 -15.18
C ASP A 104 -7.65 0.15 -13.76
N SER A 105 -7.76 -0.86 -12.88
CA SER A 105 -8.13 -0.67 -11.48
C SER A 105 -7.09 0.15 -10.73
N SER A 106 -5.79 -0.08 -10.99
CA SER A 106 -4.71 0.70 -10.39
C SER A 106 -4.73 2.14 -10.90
N ALA A 107 -4.93 2.34 -12.20
CA ALA A 107 -5.02 3.67 -12.81
C ALA A 107 -6.24 4.45 -12.28
N HIS A 108 -7.40 3.82 -12.17
CA HIS A 108 -8.57 4.46 -11.57
C HIS A 108 -8.34 4.81 -10.10
N HIS A 109 -7.78 3.87 -9.33
CA HIS A 109 -7.52 4.07 -7.91
C HIS A 109 -6.52 5.20 -7.64
N GLU A 110 -5.40 5.24 -8.36
CA GLU A 110 -4.35 6.25 -8.13
C GLU A 110 -4.79 7.68 -8.47
N ASN A 111 -5.82 7.83 -9.31
CA ASN A 111 -6.42 9.14 -9.66
C ASN A 111 -7.62 9.51 -8.77
N ALA A 112 -8.11 8.60 -7.92
CA ALA A 112 -9.25 8.87 -7.06
C ALA A 112 -8.89 9.86 -5.94
N LYS A 113 -9.79 10.80 -5.65
CA LYS A 113 -9.60 11.81 -4.57
C LYS A 113 -9.24 11.16 -3.24
N THR A 114 -9.93 10.07 -2.87
CA THR A 114 -9.65 9.32 -1.63
C THR A 114 -8.20 8.83 -1.57
N HIS A 115 -7.66 8.31 -2.67
CA HIS A 115 -6.26 7.87 -2.71
C HIS A 115 -5.30 9.05 -2.52
N ILE A 116 -5.53 10.15 -3.24
CA ILE A 116 -4.71 11.36 -3.18
C ILE A 116 -4.69 11.93 -1.75
N ASP A 117 -5.85 12.00 -1.08
CA ASP A 117 -5.95 12.51 0.29
C ASP A 117 -5.22 11.58 1.28
N CYS A 118 -5.39 10.27 1.15
CA CYS A 118 -4.68 9.29 1.99
C CYS A 118 -3.17 9.34 1.77
N LEU A 119 -2.73 9.52 0.51
CA LEU A 119 -1.32 9.66 0.16
C LEU A 119 -0.70 10.90 0.81
N LYS A 120 -1.41 12.04 0.78
CA LYS A 120 -0.99 13.27 1.47
C LYS A 120 -0.84 13.04 2.99
N SER A 121 -1.86 12.49 3.64
CA SER A 121 -1.81 12.19 5.08
C SER A 121 -0.66 11.24 5.46
N TRP A 122 -0.39 10.25 4.61
CA TRP A 122 0.75 9.37 4.80
C TRP A 122 2.09 10.12 4.71
N LEU A 123 2.30 10.93 3.69
CA LEU A 123 3.54 11.69 3.51
C LEU A 123 3.77 12.71 4.63
N GLU A 124 2.72 13.42 5.06
CA GLU A 124 2.77 14.36 6.19
C GLU A 124 3.13 13.65 7.49
N LEU A 125 2.53 12.48 7.78
CA LEU A 125 2.85 11.73 8.98
C LEU A 125 4.27 11.15 8.93
N LYS A 126 4.70 10.68 7.75
CA LYS A 126 6.07 10.19 7.51
C LYS A 126 7.10 11.29 7.77
N GLN A 127 6.84 12.51 7.30
CA GLN A 127 7.72 13.66 7.54
C GLN A 127 7.78 14.06 9.02
N ARG A 128 6.63 14.20 9.68
CA ARG A 128 6.58 14.53 11.12
C ARG A 128 7.28 13.49 11.98
N SER A 129 7.15 12.21 11.62
CA SER A 129 7.80 11.11 12.34
C SER A 129 9.33 11.19 12.27
N LYS A 130 9.89 11.61 11.13
CA LYS A 130 11.34 11.84 10.98
C LYS A 130 11.83 13.04 11.79
N ILE A 131 11.05 14.13 11.80
CA ILE A 131 11.40 15.34 12.55
C ILE A 131 11.41 15.07 14.06
N GLY A 132 10.45 14.31 14.58
CA GLY A 132 10.42 13.93 15.99
C GLY A 132 11.68 13.17 16.42
N GLU A 133 12.15 12.23 15.59
CA GLU A 133 13.39 11.47 15.85
C GLU A 133 14.64 12.35 15.86
N THR A 134 14.70 13.39 15.03
CA THR A 134 15.84 14.33 15.03
C THR A 134 15.87 15.28 16.22
N ILE A 135 14.73 15.56 16.85
CA ILE A 135 14.69 16.43 18.05
C ILE A 135 15.11 15.64 19.29
N ASP A 136 14.62 14.40 19.43
CA ASP A 136 14.98 13.52 20.55
C ASP A 136 16.45 13.07 20.52
N ALA A 137 17.11 13.11 19.36
CA ALA A 137 18.54 12.80 19.21
C ALA A 137 19.48 13.97 19.53
N VAL A 138 18.95 15.17 19.79
CA VAL A 138 19.72 16.41 20.05
C VAL A 138 19.51 16.91 21.50
N SER A 139 18.76 16.17 22.33
CA SER A 139 18.60 16.45 23.77
C SER A 139 19.46 15.56 24.65
#